data_AF-A0A6P2BL34-F1
#
_entry.id   AF-A0A6P2BL34-F1
#
_cell.length_a   1.000
_cell.length_b   1.000
_cell.length_c   1.000
_cell.angle_alpha   90.00
_cell.angle_beta   90.00
_cell.angle_gamma   90.00
#
_symmetry.space_group_name_H-M   'P 1'
#
loop_
_entity.id
_entity.type
_entity.pdbx_description
1 polymer ?
#
loop_
_entity_poly.entity_id
_entity_poly.type
_entity_poly.pdbx_seq_one_letter_code
_entity_poly.pdbx_strand_id
1 'polypeptide(L)'
;MGLTHVVPPSLDGANLTQGTARISVSDENSTEYVRWALRSPLVKHEYSSHAKGSTFAEISLEALRKLPIPIATIDEQRAISERLAAISSAATSARTRLSEVQRIMSHIISQVAE
;
A
#
# COMPACT_ATOMS: atom_id res chain seq x y z
N MET A 1 -6.00 3.92 7.53
CA MET A 1 -5.71 2.68 6.79
C MET A 1 -4.31 2.22 7.10
N GLY A 2 -4.12 0.92 7.35
CA GLY A 2 -2.79 0.31 7.49
C GLY A 2 -2.07 0.10 6.15
N LEU A 3 -1.03 -0.72 6.16
CA LEU A 3 -0.27 -1.10 4.97
C LEU A 3 -1.06 -2.09 4.10
N THR A 4 -1.11 -1.84 2.78
CA THR A 4 -1.80 -2.70 1.81
C THR A 4 -0.81 -3.28 0.77
N HIS A 5 -0.81 -4.59 0.64
CA HIS A 5 0.08 -5.32 -0.26
C HIS A 5 -0.70 -6.39 -1.03
N VAL A 6 -0.28 -6.63 -2.28
CA VAL A 6 -0.73 -7.81 -3.02
C VAL A 6 0.01 -9.01 -2.47
N VAL A 7 -0.73 -10.09 -2.20
CA VAL A 7 -0.16 -11.34 -1.70
C VAL A 7 0.63 -12.01 -2.83
N PRO A 8 1.95 -12.23 -2.70
CA PRO A 8 2.73 -12.94 -3.71
C PRO A 8 2.33 -14.43 -3.77
N PRO A 9 2.46 -15.09 -4.93
CA PRO A 9 2.12 -16.52 -5.08
C PRO A 9 2.88 -17.44 -4.12
N SER A 10 4.10 -17.05 -3.70
CA SER A 10 4.91 -17.80 -2.75
C SER A 10 4.31 -17.89 -1.34
N LEU A 11 3.26 -17.12 -1.04
CA LEU A 11 2.54 -17.15 0.23
C LEU A 11 1.17 -17.83 0.12
N ASP A 12 0.91 -18.57 -0.95
CA ASP A 12 -0.30 -19.39 -1.04
C ASP A 12 -0.35 -20.44 0.09
N GLY A 13 -1.51 -20.59 0.71
CA GLY A 13 -1.71 -21.45 1.89
C GLY A 13 -1.13 -20.92 3.22
N ALA A 14 -0.55 -19.71 3.26
CA ALA A 14 -0.04 -19.13 4.50
C ALA A 14 -1.16 -18.71 5.48
N ASN A 15 -0.86 -18.75 6.77
CA ASN A 15 -1.76 -18.29 7.83
C ASN A 15 -1.58 -16.79 8.11
N LEU A 16 -2.67 -16.10 8.44
CA LEU A 16 -2.66 -14.69 8.82
C LEU A 16 -2.51 -14.53 10.33
N THR A 17 -1.72 -13.56 10.76
CA THR A 17 -1.66 -13.12 12.15
C THR A 17 -2.80 -12.16 12.49
N GLN A 18 -3.08 -11.98 13.79
CA GLN A 18 -4.04 -11.00 14.25
C GLN A 18 -3.66 -9.58 13.79
N GLY A 19 -4.65 -8.76 13.45
CA GLY A 19 -4.46 -7.41 12.92
C GLY A 19 -4.18 -7.35 11.41
N THR A 20 -4.13 -8.51 10.72
CA THR A 20 -4.06 -8.58 9.25
C THR A 20 -5.37 -9.11 8.68
N ALA A 21 -5.89 -8.44 7.65
CA ALA A 21 -7.07 -8.89 6.93
C ALA A 21 -6.72 -9.17 5.46
N ARG A 22 -7.24 -10.28 4.92
CA ARG A 22 -7.19 -10.57 3.48
C ARG A 22 -8.42 -10.00 2.81
N ILE A 23 -8.19 -9.23 1.75
CA ILE A 23 -9.23 -8.74 0.85
C ILE A 23 -9.14 -9.58 -0.43
N SER A 24 -10.22 -10.26 -0.79
CA SER A 24 -10.32 -10.98 -2.07
C SER A 24 -11.03 -10.09 -3.08
N VAL A 25 -10.40 -9.87 -4.23
CA VAL A 25 -10.95 -9.06 -5.33
C VAL A 25 -11.57 -10.00 -6.35
N SER A 26 -12.75 -9.67 -6.88
CA SER A 26 -13.39 -10.45 -7.94
C SER A 26 -12.64 -10.33 -9.27
N ASP A 27 -12.77 -11.32 -10.14
CA ASP A 27 -12.08 -11.36 -11.44
C ASP A 27 -12.51 -10.22 -12.39
N GLU A 28 -13.63 -9.57 -12.11
CA GLU A 28 -14.13 -8.39 -12.82
C GLU A 28 -13.34 -7.11 -12.51
N ASN A 29 -12.49 -7.14 -11.48
CA ASN A 29 -11.76 -5.97 -10.98
C ASN A 29 -10.25 -6.22 -10.94
N SER A 30 -9.47 -5.17 -11.17
CA SER A 30 -8.02 -5.22 -11.04
C SER A 30 -7.60 -5.17 -9.58
N THR A 31 -6.89 -6.21 -9.11
CA THR A 31 -6.30 -6.26 -7.76
C THR A 31 -5.37 -5.07 -7.50
N GLU A 32 -4.57 -4.66 -8.48
CA GLU A 32 -3.70 -3.48 -8.35
C GLU A 32 -4.49 -2.19 -8.24
N TYR A 33 -5.59 -2.06 -9.00
CA TYR A 33 -6.46 -0.90 -8.89
C TYR A 33 -7.07 -0.80 -7.49
N VAL A 34 -7.65 -1.90 -6.99
CA VAL A 34 -8.22 -1.96 -5.64
C VAL A 34 -7.17 -1.62 -4.59
N ARG A 35 -5.93 -2.13 -4.72
CA ARG A 35 -4.82 -1.79 -3.83
C ARG A 35 -4.54 -0.28 -3.79
N TRP A 36 -4.57 0.40 -4.93
CA TRP A 36 -4.41 1.85 -5.00
C TRP A 36 -5.65 2.61 -4.48
N ALA A 37 -6.85 2.14 -4.81
CA ALA A 37 -8.11 2.72 -4.35
C ALA A 37 -8.22 2.69 -2.81
N LEU A 38 -7.79 1.60 -2.16
CA LEU A 38 -7.69 1.50 -0.69
C LEU A 38 -6.76 2.55 -0.06
N ARG A 39 -5.80 3.09 -0.83
CA ARG A 39 -4.88 4.14 -0.40
C ARG A 39 -5.38 5.55 -0.71
N SER A 40 -6.48 5.68 -1.44
CA SER A 40 -7.05 6.96 -1.81
C SER A 40 -7.47 7.75 -0.57
N PRO A 41 -7.49 9.09 -0.64
CA PRO A 41 -7.96 9.93 0.47
C PRO A 41 -9.37 9.58 0.92
N LEU A 42 -10.26 9.26 -0.03
CA LEU A 42 -11.64 8.88 0.25
C LEU A 42 -11.70 7.63 1.14
N VAL A 43 -11.07 6.53 0.71
CA VAL A 43 -11.12 5.26 1.45
C VAL A 43 -10.37 5.37 2.78
N LYS A 44 -9.30 6.18 2.84
CA LYS A 44 -8.61 6.49 4.10
C LYS A 44 -9.51 7.24 5.08
N HIS A 45 -10.30 8.19 4.60
CA HIS A 45 -11.24 8.93 5.44
C HIS A 45 -12.31 8.01 6.00
N GLU A 46 -12.92 7.18 5.15
CA GLU A 46 -13.94 6.20 5.54
C GLU A 46 -13.40 5.15 6.51
N TYR A 47 -12.15 4.71 6.33
CA TYR A 47 -11.51 3.86 7.33
C TYR A 47 -11.41 4.55 8.68
N SER A 48 -10.93 5.79 8.71
CA SER A 48 -10.66 6.49 9.95
C SER A 48 -11.95 6.81 10.71
N SER A 49 -13.09 6.97 10.03
CA SER A 49 -14.40 7.14 10.68
C SER A 49 -14.94 5.85 11.31
N HIS A 50 -14.54 4.67 10.79
CA HIS A 50 -14.98 3.37 11.29
C HIS A 50 -13.97 2.69 12.21
N ALA A 51 -12.70 3.11 12.18
CA ALA A 51 -11.65 2.56 13.01
C ALA A 51 -11.82 3.02 14.47
N LYS A 52 -11.56 2.11 15.41
CA LYS A 52 -11.64 2.33 16.86
C LYS A 52 -10.27 2.17 17.49
N GLY A 53 -10.09 2.76 18.68
CA GLY A 53 -8.87 2.67 19.48
C GLY A 53 -7.97 3.90 19.35
N SER A 54 -7.42 4.36 20.48
CA SER A 54 -6.56 5.55 20.55
C SER A 54 -5.08 5.22 20.30
N THR A 55 -4.63 4.03 20.68
CA THR A 55 -3.23 3.57 20.52
C THR A 55 -3.01 2.76 19.24
N PHE A 56 -3.97 1.89 18.90
CA PHE A 56 -3.98 1.12 17.65
C PHE A 56 -5.35 1.29 17.00
N ALA A 57 -5.36 1.90 15.82
CA ALA A 57 -6.58 2.08 15.04
C ALA A 57 -6.96 0.77 14.34
N GLU A 58 -7.94 0.07 14.90
CA GLU A 58 -8.43 -1.22 14.39
C GLU A 58 -9.82 -1.07 13.76
N ILE A 59 -10.05 -1.74 12.64
CA ILE A 59 -11.36 -1.84 11.99
C ILE A 59 -11.87 -3.28 12.11
N SER A 60 -13.16 -3.45 12.39
CA SER A 60 -13.75 -4.79 12.37
C SER A 60 -13.81 -5.34 10.94
N LEU A 61 -13.77 -6.66 10.77
CA LEU A 61 -13.95 -7.29 9.45
C LEU A 61 -15.30 -6.95 8.82
N GLU A 62 -16.34 -6.73 9.64
CA GLU A 62 -17.66 -6.32 9.16
C GLU A 62 -17.62 -4.90 8.56
N ALA A 63 -16.99 -3.94 9.26
CA ALA A 63 -16.85 -2.58 8.76
C ALA A 63 -15.92 -2.53 7.54
N LEU A 64 -14.82 -3.30 7.55
CA LEU A 64 -13.90 -3.43 6.42
C LEU A 64 -14.62 -3.91 5.15
N ARG A 65 -15.54 -4.88 5.26
CA ARG A 65 -16.35 -5.37 4.14
C ARG A 65 -17.31 -4.33 3.57
N LYS A 66 -17.72 -3.34 4.37
CA LYS A 66 -18.69 -2.30 3.99
C LYS A 66 -18.03 -1.01 3.52
N LEU A 67 -16.69 -0.92 3.53
CA LEU A 67 -16.00 0.27 3.09
C LEU A 67 -16.30 0.57 1.62
N PRO A 68 -16.74 1.79 1.29
CA PRO A 68 -17.00 2.14 -0.09
C PRO A 68 -15.67 2.28 -0.83
N ILE A 69 -15.51 1.53 -1.91
CA ILE A 69 -14.36 1.62 -2.82
C ILE A 69 -14.86 2.22 -4.13
N PRO A 70 -14.25 3.31 -4.63
CA PRO A 70 -14.59 3.84 -5.95
C PRO A 70 -14.20 2.80 -7.01
N ILE A 71 -15.14 2.42 -7.88
CA ILE A 71 -14.91 1.47 -8.96
C ILE A 71 -15.08 2.19 -10.30
N ALA A 72 -14.03 2.18 -11.10
CA ALA A 72 -14.01 2.66 -12.48
C ALA A 72 -14.24 1.50 -13.47
N THR A 73 -14.37 1.79 -14.76
CA THR A 73 -14.42 0.75 -15.79
C THR A 73 -13.12 -0.05 -15.83
N ILE A 74 -13.14 -1.32 -16.26
CA ILE A 74 -11.95 -2.18 -16.23
C ILE A 74 -10.76 -1.59 -17.01
N ASP A 75 -11.02 -0.87 -18.10
CA ASP A 75 -9.98 -0.22 -18.90
C ASP A 75 -9.37 0.98 -18.15
N GLU A 76 -10.20 1.79 -17.49
CA GLU A 76 -9.72 2.86 -16.60
C GLU A 76 -8.96 2.31 -15.40
N GLN A 77 -9.41 1.20 -14.83
CA GLN A 77 -8.72 0.53 -13.73
C GLN A 77 -7.29 0.16 -14.14
N ARG A 78 -7.12 -0.49 -15.31
CA ARG A 78 -5.79 -0.82 -15.85
C ARG A 78 -4.95 0.43 -16.10
N ALA A 79 -5.50 1.42 -16.78
CA ALA A 79 -4.78 2.66 -17.11
C ALA A 79 -4.30 3.40 -15.84
N ILE A 80 -5.13 3.45 -14.79
CA ILE A 80 -4.76 4.04 -13.50
C ILE A 80 -3.67 3.20 -12.82
N SER A 81 -3.83 1.88 -12.77
CA SER A 81 -2.85 0.96 -12.18
C SER A 81 -1.47 1.10 -12.84
N GLU A 82 -1.41 1.15 -14.16
CA GLU A 82 -0.16 1.29 -14.92
C GLU A 82 0.55 2.61 -14.62
N ARG A 83 -0.19 3.73 -14.64
CA ARG A 83 0.36 5.06 -14.34
C ARG A 83 0.90 5.13 -12.91
N LEU A 84 0.15 4.60 -11.94
CA LEU A 84 0.58 4.56 -10.54
C LEU A 84 1.78 3.62 -10.32
N ALA A 85 1.83 2.49 -11.03
CA ALA A 85 2.98 1.59 -11.00
C ALA A 85 4.24 2.28 -11.54
N ALA A 86 4.15 2.99 -12.66
CA ALA A 86 5.26 3.75 -13.22
C ALA A 86 5.78 4.83 -12.25
N ILE A 87 4.87 5.61 -11.65
CA ILE A 87 5.21 6.64 -10.65
C ILE A 87 5.85 6.00 -9.41
N SER A 88 5.28 4.90 -8.91
CA SER A 88 5.81 4.20 -7.74
C SER A 88 7.20 3.63 -8.01
N SER A 89 7.47 3.10 -9.20
CA SER A 89 8.79 2.60 -9.59
C SER A 89 9.81 3.73 -9.65
N ALA A 90 9.47 4.85 -10.30
CA ALA A 90 10.33 6.03 -10.36
C ALA A 90 10.65 6.58 -8.96
N ALA A 91 9.65 6.65 -8.07
CA ALA A 91 9.84 7.09 -6.68
C ALA A 91 10.77 6.16 -5.90
N THR A 92 10.63 4.84 -6.06
CA THR A 92 11.53 3.85 -5.46
C THR A 92 12.96 4.03 -5.96
N SER A 93 13.18 4.13 -7.27
CA SER A 93 14.51 4.34 -7.85
C SER A 93 15.16 5.63 -7.34
N ALA A 94 14.41 6.73 -7.27
CA ALA A 94 14.92 7.99 -6.72
C ALA A 94 15.33 7.86 -5.25
N ARG A 95 14.53 7.14 -4.44
CA ARG A 95 14.83 6.90 -3.02
C ARG A 95 16.06 6.02 -2.82
N THR A 96 16.25 5.00 -3.65
CA THR A 96 17.47 4.17 -3.66
C THR A 96 18.70 5.02 -3.93
N ARG A 97 18.68 5.83 -5.00
CA ARG A 97 19.81 6.73 -5.33
C ARG A 97 20.12 7.70 -4.20
N LEU A 98 19.10 8.30 -3.59
CA LEU A 98 19.29 9.19 -2.44
C LEU A 98 19.96 8.46 -1.27
N SER A 99 19.53 7.24 -0.96
CA SER A 99 20.14 6.43 0.11
C SER A 99 21.60 6.07 -0.17
N GLU A 100 21.95 5.82 -1.43
CA GLU A 100 23.34 5.55 -1.84
C GLU A 100 24.22 6.78 -1.66
N VAL A 101 23.75 7.95 -2.10
CA VAL A 101 24.48 9.22 -1.92
C VAL A 101 24.69 9.53 -0.44
N GLN A 102 23.64 9.38 0.39
CA GLN A 102 23.74 9.57 1.83
C GLN A 102 24.77 8.62 2.47
N ARG A 103 24.79 7.35 2.06
CA ARG A 103 25.77 6.37 2.53
C ARG A 103 27.20 6.76 2.17
N ILE A 104 27.44 7.23 0.95
CA ILE A 104 28.75 7.71 0.49
C ILE A 104 29.17 8.93 1.31
N MET A 105 28.27 9.89 1.51
CA MET A 105 28.54 11.09 2.30
C MET A 105 28.92 10.75 3.74
N SER A 106 28.16 9.87 4.42
CA SER A 106 28.49 9.41 5.77
C SER A 106 29.85 8.73 5.84
N HIS A 107 30.20 7.94 4.83
CA HIS A 107 31.51 7.29 4.76
C HIS A 107 32.66 8.33 4.64
N ILE A 108 32.53 9.30 3.73
CA ILE A 108 33.56 10.35 3.57
C ILE A 108 33.69 11.20 4.83
N ILE A 109 32.58 11.59 5.47
CA ILE A 109 32.62 12.37 6.72
C ILE A 109 33.35 11.61 7.83
N SER A 110 33.14 10.29 7.94
CA SER A 110 33.86 9.49 8.94
C SER A 110 35.38 9.44 8.72
N GLN A 111 35.86 9.61 7.49
CA GLN A 111 37.30 9.63 7.16
C GLN A 111 37.98 10.96 7.48
N VAL A 112 37.21 12.06 7.60
CA VAL A 112 37.75 13.40 7.94
C VAL A 112 37.84 13.62 9.46
N ALA A 113 37.16 12.77 10.24
CA ALA A 113 37.13 12.85 11.69
C ALA A 113 38.32 12.15 12.38
N GLU A 114 39.24 11.55 11.62
CA GLU A 114 40.54 11.00 12.05
C GLU A 114 41.67 11.99 11.73
#